data_AF-A0A3P7P0X9-F1
#
_entry.id   AF-A0A3P7P0X9-F1
#
_cell.length_a   1.000
_cell.length_b   1.000
_cell.length_c   1.000
_cell.angle_alpha   90.00
_cell.angle_beta   90.00
_cell.angle_gamma   90.00
#
_symmetry.space_group_name_H-M   'P 1'
#
loop_
_entity.id
_entity.type
_entity.pdbx_description
1 polymer ?
#
loop_
_entity_poly.entity_id
_entity_poly.type
_entity_poly.pdbx_seq_one_letter_code
_entity_poly.pdbx_strand_id
1 'polypeptide(L)'
;MLSRAILTLLFVQAVRPETLSLEGDWTLSNASTRISTYIAAGSDAYSILATAGFYSDPLVSFNDVAQRFIGYQKWNFTRLFHVSQPFGSQSAILILDEVAKSLAQQLANQSMYVPPPACWPGAYHGECHINLVRTTQAAFGWDWGPAFPIQGFWRIPKIRFLQSGGA
;
A
#
# COMPACT_ATOMS: atom_id res chain seq x y z
N MET A 1 -60.72 -8.08 -34.32
CA MET A 1 -60.08 -8.31 -33.01
C MET A 1 -58.57 -8.37 -33.24
N LEU A 2 -57.84 -7.28 -32.99
CA LEU A 2 -56.39 -7.20 -33.17
C LEU A 2 -55.72 -7.49 -31.82
N SER A 3 -55.18 -8.71 -31.69
CA SER A 3 -54.41 -9.12 -30.51
C SER A 3 -53.07 -8.41 -30.50
N ARG A 4 -52.86 -7.51 -29.53
CA ARG A 4 -51.58 -6.85 -29.29
C ARG A 4 -50.73 -7.74 -28.40
N ALA A 5 -49.72 -8.40 -28.96
CA ALA A 5 -48.70 -9.09 -28.20
C ALA A 5 -47.73 -8.04 -27.60
N ILE A 6 -47.69 -7.93 -26.27
CA ILE A 6 -46.74 -7.10 -25.54
C ILE A 6 -45.46 -7.92 -25.38
N LEU A 7 -44.41 -7.53 -26.11
CA LEU A 7 -43.08 -8.12 -25.99
C LEU A 7 -42.38 -7.51 -24.77
N THR A 8 -42.41 -8.22 -23.63
CA THR A 8 -41.72 -7.80 -22.41
C THR A 8 -40.22 -8.11 -22.55
N LEU A 9 -39.42 -7.10 -22.89
CA LEU A 9 -37.97 -7.17 -22.85
C LEU A 9 -37.50 -7.25 -21.38
N LEU A 10 -37.14 -8.44 -20.91
CA LEU A 10 -36.41 -8.61 -19.66
C LEU A 10 -34.99 -8.07 -19.83
N PHE A 11 -34.75 -6.83 -19.43
CA PHE A 11 -33.41 -6.33 -19.21
C PHE A 11 -32.82 -7.07 -18.00
N VAL A 12 -31.95 -8.04 -18.24
CA VAL A 12 -31.05 -8.55 -17.20
C VAL A 12 -30.11 -7.41 -16.85
N GLN A 13 -30.42 -6.69 -15.78
CA GLN A 13 -29.49 -5.70 -15.24
C GLN A 13 -28.27 -6.45 -14.71
N ALA A 14 -27.11 -6.22 -15.31
CA ALA A 14 -25.85 -6.67 -14.73
C ALA A 14 -25.71 -6.02 -13.35
N VAL A 15 -25.76 -6.84 -12.29
CA VAL A 15 -25.52 -6.39 -10.91
C VAL A 15 -24.09 -5.87 -10.86
N ARG A 16 -23.92 -4.55 -10.70
CA ARG A 16 -22.59 -3.97 -10.51
C ARG A 16 -22.14 -4.25 -9.08
N PRO A 17 -20.94 -4.79 -8.85
CA PRO A 17 -20.37 -4.89 -7.52
C PRO A 17 -20.30 -3.50 -6.89
N GLU A 18 -20.81 -3.33 -5.67
CA GLU A 18 -20.60 -2.07 -4.96
C GLU A 18 -19.14 -1.98 -4.54
N THR A 19 -18.52 -0.82 -4.78
CA THR A 19 -17.15 -0.55 -4.37
C THR A 19 -17.11 0.61 -3.40
N LEU A 20 -16.57 0.39 -2.21
CA LEU A 20 -16.29 1.43 -1.22
C LEU A 20 -14.83 1.86 -1.32
N SER A 21 -14.59 3.13 -1.63
CA SER A 21 -13.26 3.73 -1.57
C SER A 21 -12.82 3.92 -0.13
N LEU A 22 -11.59 3.57 0.21
CA LEU A 22 -11.00 3.88 1.51
C LEU A 22 -10.17 5.18 1.46
N GLU A 23 -10.68 6.23 0.79
CA GLU A 23 -10.20 7.63 0.87
C GLU A 23 -10.79 8.36 2.09
N GLY A 24 -9.97 9.07 2.87
CA GLY A 24 -10.39 9.67 4.14
C GLY A 24 -9.27 9.82 5.16
N ASP A 25 -9.62 9.94 6.45
CA ASP A 25 -8.64 10.08 7.53
C ASP A 25 -8.00 8.73 7.87
N TRP A 26 -6.68 8.66 7.70
CA TRP A 26 -5.85 7.51 8.08
C TRP A 26 -4.90 7.89 9.21
N THR A 27 -4.61 6.93 10.07
CA THR A 27 -3.58 7.03 11.09
C THR A 27 -2.36 6.22 10.66
N LEU A 28 -1.21 6.89 10.52
CA LEU A 28 0.10 6.27 10.43
C LEU A 28 0.69 6.12 11.84
N SER A 29 1.13 4.94 12.21
CA SER A 29 1.79 4.74 13.51
C SER A 29 2.93 3.73 13.50
N ASN A 30 3.82 3.85 14.47
CA ASN A 30 4.82 2.86 14.82
C ASN A 30 4.92 2.78 16.37
N ALA A 31 6.04 2.28 16.91
CA ALA A 31 6.25 2.22 18.36
C ALA A 31 6.34 3.59 19.08
N SER A 32 6.72 4.67 18.39
CA SER A 32 7.01 5.99 18.99
C SER A 32 6.17 7.14 18.44
N THR A 33 5.54 6.96 17.28
CA THR A 33 4.94 7.99 16.45
C THR A 33 3.52 7.60 16.10
N ARG A 34 2.60 8.57 16.14
CA ARG A 34 1.21 8.41 15.72
C ARG A 34 0.71 9.70 15.09
N ILE A 35 0.39 9.66 13.82
CA ILE A 35 0.01 10.82 13.01
C ILE A 35 -1.29 10.49 12.30
N SER A 36 -2.23 11.43 12.28
CA SER A 36 -3.45 11.32 11.47
C SER A 36 -3.40 12.30 10.33
N THR A 37 -3.73 11.84 9.12
CA THR A 37 -3.77 12.66 7.92
C THR A 37 -4.86 12.19 6.98
N TYR A 38 -5.43 13.12 6.23
CA TYR A 38 -6.34 12.78 5.14
C TYR A 38 -5.55 12.21 3.96
N ILE A 39 -5.99 11.08 3.40
CA ILE A 39 -5.38 10.42 2.24
C ILE A 39 -6.44 10.18 1.16
N ALA A 40 -6.27 10.87 0.03
CA ALA A 40 -7.14 10.75 -1.15
C ALA A 40 -6.60 9.81 -2.24
N ALA A 41 -5.29 9.54 -2.23
CA ALA A 41 -4.59 8.78 -3.25
C ALA A 41 -3.63 7.75 -2.64
N GLY A 42 -2.76 7.15 -3.46
CA GLY A 42 -1.64 6.38 -2.92
C GLY A 42 -0.75 7.26 -2.03
N SER A 43 -0.24 6.69 -0.95
CA SER A 43 0.64 7.38 0.00
C SER A 43 1.55 6.41 0.71
N ASP A 44 2.57 6.94 1.36
CA ASP A 44 3.61 6.20 2.06
C ASP A 44 4.12 6.93 3.32
N ALA A 45 4.90 6.22 4.13
CA ALA A 45 5.43 6.73 5.38
C ALA A 45 6.26 8.02 5.21
N TYR A 46 7.13 8.12 4.20
CA TYR A 46 7.93 9.33 3.96
C TYR A 46 7.04 10.50 3.59
N SER A 47 6.12 10.30 2.64
CA SER A 47 5.18 11.34 2.20
C SER A 47 4.31 11.86 3.33
N ILE A 48 3.79 10.98 4.19
CA ILE A 48 2.96 11.36 5.34
C ILE A 48 3.79 12.12 6.38
N LEU A 49 4.98 11.63 6.73
CA LEU A 49 5.83 12.28 7.72
C LEU A 49 6.31 13.67 7.26
N ALA A 50 6.64 13.81 5.97
CA ALA A 50 7.03 15.08 5.37
C ALA A 50 5.85 16.07 5.35
N THR A 51 4.67 15.63 4.91
CA THR A 51 3.46 16.48 4.87
C THR A 51 3.01 16.90 6.27
N ALA A 52 3.18 16.05 7.27
CA ALA A 52 2.88 16.35 8.67
C ALA A 52 3.95 17.23 9.35
N GLY A 53 5.05 17.57 8.66
CA GLY A 53 6.12 18.43 9.18
C GLY A 53 7.05 17.75 10.19
N PHE A 54 7.01 16.42 10.31
CA PHE A 54 7.92 15.66 11.19
C PHE A 54 9.34 15.59 10.63
N TYR A 55 9.45 15.47 9.30
CA TYR A 55 10.71 15.48 8.57
C TYR A 55 10.61 16.43 7.37
N SER A 56 11.75 16.89 6.87
CA SER A 56 11.80 17.65 5.62
C SER A 56 11.62 16.73 4.41
N ASP A 57 11.38 17.32 3.23
CA ASP A 57 11.26 16.57 1.97
C ASP A 57 12.41 15.56 1.79
N PRO A 58 12.12 14.26 1.64
CA PRO A 58 13.14 13.22 1.51
C PRO A 58 14.05 13.39 0.30
N LEU A 59 13.63 14.12 -0.74
CA LEU A 59 14.42 14.35 -1.96
C LEU A 59 15.42 15.51 -1.86
N VAL A 60 15.40 16.25 -0.76
CA VAL A 60 16.29 17.40 -0.59
C VAL A 60 17.64 16.97 -0.01
N SER A 61 18.72 17.40 -0.66
CA SER A 61 20.09 17.20 -0.16
C SER A 61 20.42 15.71 0.10
N PHE A 62 20.95 15.38 1.28
CA PHE A 62 21.35 14.02 1.67
C PHE A 62 20.26 13.26 2.44
N ASN A 63 18.99 13.69 2.33
CA ASN A 63 17.89 13.10 3.08
C ASN A 63 17.60 11.66 2.66
N ASP A 64 17.98 11.26 1.45
CA ASP A 64 17.91 9.87 1.02
C ASP A 64 18.70 8.93 1.94
N VAL A 65 19.84 9.39 2.48
CA VAL A 65 20.66 8.67 3.46
C VAL A 65 20.24 9.04 4.88
N ALA A 66 20.13 10.33 5.19
CA ALA A 66 19.89 10.81 6.55
C ALA A 66 18.52 10.41 7.11
N GLN A 67 17.50 10.29 6.27
CA GLN A 67 16.15 9.87 6.66
C GLN A 67 15.86 8.39 6.38
N ARG A 68 16.84 7.63 5.89
CA ARG A 68 16.64 6.22 5.48
C ARG A 68 16.13 5.31 6.61
N PHE A 69 16.42 5.68 7.85
CA PHE A 69 15.94 4.99 9.04
C PHE A 69 14.41 4.88 9.09
N ILE A 70 13.67 5.77 8.42
CA ILE A 70 12.21 5.68 8.28
C ILE A 70 11.82 4.36 7.60
N GLY A 71 12.55 3.96 6.56
CA GLY A 71 12.33 2.70 5.85
C GLY A 71 12.66 1.44 6.65
N TYR A 72 13.39 1.58 7.77
CA TYR A 72 13.76 0.46 8.64
C TYR A 72 12.74 0.21 9.77
N GLN A 73 11.83 1.16 9.99
CA GLN A 73 10.78 1.03 11.00
C GLN A 73 9.58 0.26 10.46
N LYS A 74 8.79 -0.34 11.34
CA LYS A 74 7.50 -0.96 10.96
C LYS A 74 6.39 0.07 11.11
N TRP A 75 5.74 0.41 10.00
CA TRP A 75 4.66 1.37 9.95
C TRP A 75 3.30 0.68 9.80
N ASN A 76 2.33 1.12 10.61
CA ASN A 76 0.95 0.65 10.59
C ASN A 76 0.05 1.74 9.99
N PHE A 77 -0.68 1.40 8.94
CA PHE A 77 -1.72 2.26 8.36
C PHE A 77 -3.07 1.79 8.86
N THR A 78 -3.70 2.57 9.74
CA THR A 78 -4.99 2.22 10.34
C THR A 78 -6.05 3.22 9.94
N ARG A 79 -7.24 2.73 9.61
CA ARG A 79 -8.40 3.57 9.37
C ARG A 79 -9.68 2.92 9.85
N LEU A 80 -10.57 3.74 10.41
CA LEU A 80 -11.97 3.40 10.64
C LEU A 80 -12.83 3.91 9.48
N PHE A 81 -13.76 3.08 9.03
CA PHE A 81 -14.72 3.41 7.99
C PHE A 81 -16.07 2.78 8.32
N HIS A 82 -17.15 3.41 7.84
CA HIS A 82 -18.50 2.89 7.99
C HIS A 82 -18.95 2.20 6.70
N VAL A 83 -19.64 1.07 6.85
CA VAL A 83 -20.24 0.32 5.75
C VAL A 83 -21.75 0.47 5.85
N SER A 84 -22.38 0.99 4.79
CA SER A 84 -23.80 1.38 4.78
C SER A 84 -24.76 0.26 4.36
N GLN A 85 -24.25 -0.91 3.94
CA GLN A 85 -25.06 -2.03 3.43
C GLN A 85 -25.41 -3.07 4.52
N PRO A 86 -26.57 -3.76 4.42
CA PRO A 86 -26.98 -4.78 5.38
C PRO A 86 -26.25 -6.09 5.11
N PHE A 87 -25.01 -6.19 5.58
CA PHE A 87 -24.41 -7.47 5.92
C PHE A 87 -24.32 -7.49 7.44
N GLY A 88 -24.79 -8.56 8.09
CA GLY A 88 -24.80 -8.67 9.55
C GLY A 88 -23.45 -8.25 10.14
N SER A 89 -23.49 -7.44 11.20
CA SER A 89 -22.39 -6.82 11.93
C SER A 89 -21.00 -7.44 11.69
N GLN A 90 -20.27 -6.96 10.69
CA GLN A 90 -18.91 -7.41 10.41
C GLN A 90 -17.99 -6.23 10.14
N SER A 91 -16.89 -6.17 10.89
CA SER A 91 -15.77 -5.26 10.69
C SER A 91 -14.78 -5.90 9.73
N ALA A 92 -14.32 -5.15 8.71
CA ALA A 92 -13.21 -5.58 7.86
C ALA A 92 -11.96 -4.78 8.21
N ILE A 93 -10.89 -5.47 8.60
CA ILE A 93 -9.58 -4.87 8.84
C ILE A 93 -8.69 -5.25 7.66
N LEU A 94 -8.28 -4.27 6.87
CA LEU A 94 -7.22 -4.47 5.87
C LEU A 94 -5.88 -4.26 6.57
N ILE A 95 -5.17 -5.35 6.82
CA ILE A 95 -3.80 -5.33 7.32
C ILE A 95 -2.88 -5.59 6.13
N LEU A 96 -2.05 -4.61 5.80
CA LEU A 96 -0.96 -4.77 4.82
C LEU A 96 0.30 -5.03 5.64
N ASP A 97 0.68 -6.29 5.80
CA ASP A 97 1.85 -6.68 6.57
C ASP A 97 3.10 -6.84 5.69
N GLU A 98 4.21 -6.49 6.34
CA GLU A 98 5.62 -6.62 5.97
C GLU A 98 6.22 -5.61 5.00
N VAL A 99 7.35 -5.07 5.47
CA VAL A 99 8.22 -4.15 4.75
C VAL A 99 9.13 -4.97 3.85
N ALA A 100 9.21 -4.59 2.57
CA ALA A 100 10.07 -5.29 1.63
C ALA A 100 11.53 -5.41 2.12
N LYS A 101 12.05 -4.41 2.86
CA LYS A 101 13.41 -4.44 3.40
C LYS A 101 13.58 -5.44 4.54
N SER A 102 12.66 -5.49 5.51
CA SER A 102 12.76 -6.44 6.61
C SER A 102 12.65 -7.88 6.11
N LEU A 103 11.77 -8.11 5.12
CA LEU A 103 11.64 -9.40 4.47
C LEU A 103 12.91 -9.78 3.70
N ALA A 104 13.51 -8.85 2.95
CA ALA A 104 14.76 -9.10 2.23
C ALA A 104 15.89 -9.54 3.16
N GLN A 105 16.02 -8.87 4.30
CA GLN A 105 17.03 -9.19 5.30
C GLN A 105 16.77 -10.53 5.99
N GLN A 106 15.50 -10.83 6.30
CA GLN A 106 15.10 -12.13 6.84
C GLN A 106 15.41 -13.27 5.86
N LEU A 107 15.04 -13.11 4.59
CA LEU A 107 15.29 -14.10 3.55
C LEU A 107 16.79 -14.30 3.29
N ALA A 108 17.60 -13.24 3.38
CA ALA A 108 19.06 -13.34 3.26
C ALA A 108 19.66 -14.16 4.41
N ASN A 109 19.12 -14.02 5.62
CA ASN A 109 19.56 -14.80 6.79
C ASN A 109 19.09 -16.26 6.74
N GLN A 110 17.97 -16.54 6.06
CA GLN A 110 17.40 -17.89 5.95
C GLN A 110 17.88 -18.67 4.72
N SER A 111 18.28 -17.99 3.65
CA SER A 111 18.64 -18.64 2.38
C SER A 111 20.10 -19.06 2.36
N MET A 112 20.35 -20.33 2.01
CA MET A 112 21.71 -20.84 1.76
C MET A 112 22.34 -20.24 0.50
N TYR A 113 21.52 -19.78 -0.45
CA TYR A 113 21.97 -19.10 -1.67
C TYR A 113 21.26 -17.76 -1.84
N VAL A 114 22.04 -16.67 -1.83
CA VAL A 114 21.58 -15.32 -2.17
C VAL A 114 21.95 -15.06 -3.63
N PRO A 115 20.98 -14.85 -4.54
CA PRO A 115 21.28 -14.51 -5.92
C PRO A 115 22.14 -13.23 -6.00
N PRO A 116 23.02 -13.08 -6.99
CA PRO A 116 23.71 -11.81 -7.21
C PRO A 116 22.79 -10.76 -7.89
N PRO A 117 23.10 -9.46 -7.76
CA PRO A 117 24.06 -8.91 -6.81
C PRO A 117 23.50 -8.92 -5.38
N ALA A 118 24.33 -9.23 -4.39
CA ALA A 118 23.93 -9.16 -2.99
C ALA A 118 23.66 -7.71 -2.55
N CYS A 119 24.45 -6.75 -3.04
CA CYS A 119 24.34 -5.32 -2.76
C CYS A 119 24.68 -4.51 -4.01
N TRP A 120 24.18 -3.28 -4.06
CA TRP A 120 24.59 -2.28 -5.05
C TRP A 120 26.03 -1.78 -4.79
N PRO A 121 26.72 -1.24 -5.81
CA PRO A 121 27.94 -0.47 -5.61
C PRO A 121 27.76 0.64 -4.57
N GLY A 122 28.79 0.86 -3.73
CA GLY A 122 28.73 1.82 -2.63
C GLY A 122 28.39 3.25 -3.05
N ALA A 123 28.79 3.65 -4.27
CA ALA A 123 28.49 4.97 -4.83
C ALA A 123 26.98 5.25 -5.00
N TYR A 124 26.13 4.21 -5.06
CA TYR A 124 24.69 4.37 -5.22
C TYR A 124 23.99 4.60 -3.87
N HIS A 125 24.72 4.43 -2.76
CA HIS A 125 24.19 4.48 -1.40
C HIS A 125 22.91 3.64 -1.24
N GLY A 126 22.85 2.51 -1.94
CA GLY A 126 21.67 1.65 -2.03
C GLY A 126 21.54 0.63 -0.90
N GLU A 127 20.47 -0.16 -0.96
CA GLU A 127 20.14 -1.21 -0.02
C GLU A 127 20.38 -2.60 -0.60
N CYS A 128 20.84 -3.53 0.24
CA CYS A 128 21.16 -4.90 -0.16
C CYS A 128 19.94 -5.83 -0.24
N HIS A 129 20.13 -6.95 -0.96
CA HIS A 129 19.26 -8.13 -1.02
C HIS A 129 17.87 -7.91 -1.61
N ILE A 130 17.71 -6.85 -2.39
CA ILE A 130 16.43 -6.49 -3.02
C ILE A 130 15.91 -7.58 -3.99
N ASN A 131 16.81 -8.39 -4.54
CA ASN A 131 16.49 -9.52 -5.39
C ASN A 131 15.82 -10.70 -4.67
N LEU A 132 15.78 -10.69 -3.33
CA LEU A 132 15.04 -11.67 -2.54
C LEU A 132 13.55 -11.32 -2.38
N VAL A 133 13.14 -10.10 -2.73
CA VAL A 133 11.77 -9.62 -2.49
C VAL A 133 11.11 -9.07 -3.75
N ARG A 134 9.82 -9.38 -3.92
CA ARG A 134 8.99 -8.86 -5.01
C ARG A 134 8.46 -7.46 -4.68
N THR A 135 9.31 -6.46 -4.93
CA THR A 135 8.95 -5.03 -4.91
C THR A 135 9.65 -4.31 -6.07
N THR A 136 9.37 -3.01 -6.25
CA THR A 136 10.09 -2.14 -7.18
C THR A 136 11.58 -2.12 -6.82
N GLN A 137 12.42 -2.75 -7.65
CA GLN A 137 13.84 -2.95 -7.32
C GLN A 137 14.59 -1.62 -7.13
N ALA A 138 14.28 -0.61 -7.95
CA ALA A 138 14.89 0.72 -7.86
C ALA A 138 14.54 1.49 -6.58
N ALA A 139 13.53 1.06 -5.80
CA ALA A 139 13.25 1.66 -4.50
C ALA A 139 14.40 1.45 -3.49
N PHE A 140 15.29 0.50 -3.77
CA PHE A 140 16.47 0.20 -2.94
C PHE A 140 17.73 0.88 -3.49
N GLY A 141 17.58 1.89 -4.35
CA GLY A 141 18.67 2.60 -5.00
C GLY A 141 18.98 2.06 -6.38
N TRP A 142 19.54 2.93 -7.21
CA TRP A 142 19.97 2.64 -8.58
C TRP A 142 21.07 3.63 -9.00
N ASP A 143 21.68 3.46 -10.18
CA ASP A 143 22.73 4.37 -10.66
C ASP A 143 22.25 5.81 -10.92
N TRP A 144 20.93 6.02 -11.03
CA TRP A 144 20.28 7.34 -11.19
C TRP A 144 19.20 7.63 -10.14
N GLY A 145 19.06 6.81 -9.10
CA GLY A 145 17.93 6.89 -8.17
C GLY A 145 18.30 6.66 -6.70
N PRO A 146 17.66 7.40 -5.77
CA PRO A 146 17.90 7.24 -4.33
C PRO A 146 17.29 5.94 -3.80
N ALA A 147 17.75 5.54 -2.61
CA ALA A 147 17.19 4.40 -1.89
C ALA A 147 16.16 4.85 -0.85
N PHE A 148 14.88 4.69 -1.21
CA PHE A 148 13.74 4.82 -0.30
C PHE A 148 12.99 3.48 -0.24
N PRO A 149 13.28 2.63 0.76
CA PRO A 149 12.49 1.42 1.02
C PRO A 149 11.08 1.81 1.49
N ILE A 150 10.22 2.15 0.54
CA ILE A 150 8.90 2.73 0.76
C ILE A 150 7.97 1.69 1.40
N GLN A 151 7.17 2.16 2.36
CA GLN A 151 6.08 1.42 2.99
C GLN A 151 4.79 2.22 2.85
N GLY A 152 3.80 1.63 2.20
CA GLY A 152 2.54 2.30 1.91
C GLY A 152 1.79 1.59 0.79
N PHE A 153 0.85 2.31 0.19
CA PHE A 153 0.02 1.80 -0.89
C PHE A 153 0.06 2.76 -2.08
N TRP A 154 0.36 2.25 -3.28
CA TRP A 154 0.43 3.03 -4.52
C TRP A 154 -0.94 3.59 -4.96
N ARG A 155 -2.03 2.94 -4.54
CA ARG A 155 -3.40 3.39 -4.79
C ARG A 155 -4.20 3.28 -3.52
N ILE A 156 -5.19 4.15 -3.38
CA ILE A 156 -6.12 4.07 -2.26
C ILE A 156 -6.81 2.69 -2.28
N PRO A 157 -6.79 1.93 -1.16
CA PRO A 157 -7.46 0.64 -1.11
C PRO A 157 -8.96 0.81 -1.31
N LYS A 158 -9.60 -0.22 -1.87
CA LYS A 158 -11.05 -0.25 -2.10
C LYS A 158 -11.60 -1.59 -1.68
N ILE A 159 -12.75 -1.58 -1.04
CA ILE A 159 -13.50 -2.79 -0.73
C ILE A 159 -14.50 -3.02 -1.85
N ARG A 160 -14.54 -4.23 -2.40
CA ARG A 160 -15.54 -4.65 -3.38
C ARG A 160 -16.48 -5.65 -2.71
N PHE A 161 -17.76 -5.32 -2.68
CA PHE A 161 -18.79 -6.23 -2.20
C PHE A 161 -19.26 -7.12 -3.36
N LEU A 162 -19.18 -8.43 -3.15
CA LEU A 162 -19.74 -9.42 -4.07
C LEU A 162 -21.10 -9.84 -3.53
N GLN A 163 -22.15 -9.73 -4.34
CA GLN A 163 -23.41 -10.36 -4.00
C GLN A 163 -23.33 -11.84 -4.35
N SER A 164 -23.71 -12.69 -3.39
CA SER A 164 -24.01 -14.10 -3.65
C SER A 164 -25.18 -14.12 -4.62
N GLY A 165 -24.95 -14.52 -5.87
CA GLY A 165 -26.03 -14.75 -6.83
C GLY A 165 -27.03 -15.72 -6.21
N GLY A 166 -28.28 -15.30 -6.06
CA GLY A 166 -29.37 -16.21 -5.74
C GLY A 166 -29.51 -17.22 -6.88
N ALA A 167 -29.41 -18.51 -6.53
CA ALA A 167 -29.90 -19.58 -7.39
C ALA A 167 -31.43 -19.51 -7.51
#